data_AF-A0A520INK8-F1
#
_entry.id   AF-A0A520INK8-F1
#
_cell.length_a   1.000
_cell.length_b   1.000
_cell.length_c   1.000
_cell.angle_alpha   90.00
_cell.angle_beta   90.00
_cell.angle_gamma   90.00
#
_symmetry.space_group_name_H-M   'P 1'
#
loop_
_entity.id
_entity.type
_entity.pdbx_description
1 polymer ?
#
loop_
_entity_poly.entity_id
_entity_poly.type
_entity_poly.pdbx_seq_one_letter_code
_entity_poly.pdbx_strand_id
1 'polypeptide(L)' 'RKKKGNWIITIKPKNEQDAQTLTLNVSENGYASLNVNSNNKQAISFNGYISEPKQDKN' A
#
# COMPACT_ATOMS: atom_id res chain seq x y z
N ARG A 1 5.45 17.69 6.89
CA ARG A 1 5.11 17.24 8.27
C ARG A 1 4.70 15.77 8.20
N LYS A 2 5.58 14.82 8.54
CA LYS A 2 5.17 13.41 8.76
C LYS A 2 4.23 13.40 9.96
N LYS A 3 2.96 13.06 9.78
CA LYS A 3 2.02 12.86 10.90
C LYS A 3 2.60 11.70 11.72
N LYS A 4 3.07 11.99 12.94
CA LYS A 4 3.55 10.98 13.89
C LYS A 4 2.47 9.89 13.98
N GLY A 5 2.83 8.65 13.62
CA GLY A 5 1.94 7.49 13.68
C GLY A 5 1.47 6.90 12.36
N ASN A 6 1.49 7.65 11.25
CA ASN A 6 1.09 7.07 9.96
C ASN A 6 2.31 6.64 9.15
N TRP A 7 2.31 5.39 8.69
CA TRP A 7 3.30 4.87 7.76
C TRP A 7 2.83 5.10 6.33
N ILE A 8 3.74 5.60 5.50
CA ILE A 8 3.53 5.73 4.05
C ILE A 8 4.61 4.90 3.39
N ILE A 9 4.19 3.85 2.69
CA ILE A 9 5.06 2.89 2.01
C ILE A 9 4.80 3.03 0.52
N THR A 10 5.86 3.34 -0.25
CA THR A 10 5.79 3.45 -1.71
C THR A 10 6.56 2.30 -2.33
N ILE A 11 5.87 1.49 -3.11
CA ILE A 11 6.43 0.34 -3.83
C ILE A 11 6.45 0.68 -5.31
N LYS A 12 7.64 0.55 -5.91
CA LYS A 12 7.87 0.77 -7.34
C LYS A 12 8.47 -0.51 -7.94
N PRO A 13 7.66 -1.43 -8.47
CA PRO A 13 8.16 -2.56 -9.25
C PRO A 13 9.07 -2.08 -10.39
N LYS A 14 10.26 -2.70 -10.50
CA LYS A 14 11.25 -2.37 -11.54
C LYS A 14 11.02 -3.07 -12.88
N ASN A 15 10.18 -4.11 -12.91
CA ASN A 15 10.12 -5.07 -14.02
C ASN A 15 8.75 -5.15 -14.72
N GLU A 16 7.90 -4.15 -14.58
CA GLU A 16 6.63 -4.10 -15.29
C GLU A 16 6.76 -3.11 -16.47
N GLN A 17 6.34 -3.54 -17.66
CA GLN A 17 6.28 -2.73 -18.87
C GLN A 17 5.37 -1.50 -18.68
N ASP A 18 4.49 -1.58 -17.68
CA ASP A 18 3.67 -0.51 -17.16
C ASP A 18 4.22 -0.04 -15.80
N ALA A 19 4.68 1.21 -15.72
CA ALA A 19 5.15 1.74 -14.44
C ALA A 19 3.96 1.82 -13.47
N GLN A 20 3.90 0.88 -12.54
CA GLN A 20 2.93 0.84 -11.47
C GLN A 20 3.57 1.39 -10.21
N THR A 21 2.96 2.39 -9.57
CA THR A 21 3.36 2.88 -8.25
C THR A 21 2.27 2.50 -7.27
N LEU A 22 2.63 1.75 -6.24
CA LEU A 22 1.73 1.41 -5.16
C LEU A 22 2.07 2.26 -3.94
N THR A 23 1.08 2.96 -3.40
CA THR A 23 1.22 3.78 -2.18
C THR A 23 0.30 3.22 -1.11
N LEU A 24 0.88 2.58 -0.10
CA LEU A 24 0.19 2.07 1.07
C LEU A 24 0.31 3.09 2.21
N ASN A 25 -0.83 3.55 2.72
CA ASN A 25 -0.92 4.33 3.95
C ASN A 25 -1.45 3.42 5.05
N VAL A 26 -0.80 3.43 6.21
CA VAL A 26 -1.22 2.68 7.39
C VAL A 26 -1.31 3.65 8.55
N SER A 27 -2.44 3.65 9.25
CA SER A 27 -2.63 4.41 10.47
C SER A 27 -2.49 3.55 11.71
N GLU A 28 -2.21 4.18 12.85
CA GLU A 28 -1.98 3.51 14.15
C GLU A 28 -3.17 2.66 14.62
N ASN A 29 -4.38 2.99 14.16
CA ASN A 29 -5.60 2.23 14.48
C ASN A 29 -5.77 0.96 13.62
N GLY A 30 -4.80 0.61 12.77
CA GLY A 30 -4.84 -0.55 11.89
C GLY A 30 -5.59 -0.32 10.57
N TYR A 31 -6.22 0.84 10.36
CA TYR A 31 -6.80 1.18 9.07
C TYR A 31 -5.68 1.42 8.05
N ALA A 32 -5.92 0.99 6.81
CA ALA A 32 -4.99 1.15 5.72
C ALA A 32 -5.69 1.42 4.40
N SER A 33 -4.99 2.16 3.54
CA SER A 33 -5.38 2.39 2.16
C SER A 33 -4.22 2.15 1.21
N LEU A 34 -4.47 1.37 0.16
CA LEU A 34 -3.52 1.09 -0.91
C LEU A 34 -4.01 1.76 -2.20
N ASN A 35 -3.25 2.73 -2.68
CA ASN A 35 -3.49 3.34 -3.97
C ASN A 35 -2.51 2.75 -5.00
N VAL A 36 -3.07 2.17 -6.05
CA VAL A 36 -2.35 1.58 -7.16
C VAL A 36 -2.50 2.50 -8.36
N ASN A 37 -1.43 3.22 -8.69
CA ASN A 37 -1.36 4.09 -9.85
C ASN A 37 -0.60 3.37 -10.97
N SER A 38 -1.16 3.32 -12.17
CA SER A 38 -0.55 2.74 -13.37
C SER A 38 -0.61 3.77 -14.49
N ASN A 39 0.43 3.86 -15.31
CA ASN A 39 0.46 4.83 -16.40
C ASN A 39 -0.61 4.56 -17.48
N ASN A 40 -0.98 3.29 -17.72
CA ASN A 40 -1.91 2.91 -18.78
C ASN A 40 -3.34 2.58 -18.31
N LYS A 41 -3.63 2.68 -17.01
CA LYS A 41 -4.93 2.33 -16.43
C LYS A 41 -5.38 3.35 -15.39
N GLN A 42 -6.70 3.41 -15.13
CA GLN A 42 -7.23 4.24 -14.05
C GLN A 42 -6.68 3.75 -12.70
N ALA A 43 -6.41 4.70 -11.79
CA ALA A 43 -5.92 4.38 -10.46
C ALA A 43 -6.97 3.57 -9.67
N ILE A 44 -6.51 2.53 -8.99
CA ILE A 44 -7.36 1.68 -8.14
C ILE A 44 -7.01 1.93 -6.68
N SER A 45 -8.01 2.19 -5.86
CA SER A 45 -7.83 2.39 -4.42
C SER A 45 -8.51 1.27 -3.62
N PHE A 46 -7.75 0.62 -2.77
CA PHE A 46 -8.24 -0.37 -1.81
C PHE A 46 -8.20 0.25 -0.42
N ASN A 47 -9.26 0.03 0.37
CA ASN A 47 -9.36 0.51 1.73
C ASN A 47 -9.73 -0.67 2.63
N GLY A 48 -9.11 -0.77 3.79
CA GLY A 48 -9.37 -1.86 4.71
C GLY A 48 -8.61 -1.72 6.02
N TYR A 49 -8.49 -2.83 6.74
CA TYR A 49 -7.72 -2.93 7.96
C TYR A 49 -6.60 -3.95 7.76
N ILE A 50 -5.40 -3.64 8.26
CA ILE A 50 -4.27 -4.57 8.27
C ILE A 50 -4.31 -5.35 9.57
N SER A 51 -4.31 -6.68 9.45
CA SER A 51 -4.10 -7.60 10.56
C SER A 51 -2.68 -8.14 10.54
N GLU A 52 -2.23 -8.70 11.66
CA GLU A 52 -0.96 -9.44 11.71
C GLU A 52 -0.96 -10.55 10.65
N PRO A 53 0.17 -10.77 9.95
CA PRO A 53 0.30 -11.90 9.04
C PRO A 53 0.12 -13.19 9.83
N LYS A 54 -0.72 -14.10 9.32
CA LYS A 54 -0.87 -15.43 9.92
C LYS A 54 0.51 -16.09 9.93
N GLN A 55 1.01 -16.42 11.11
CA GLN A 55 2.24 -17.21 11.22
C GLN A 55 1.93 -18.61 10.69
N ASP A 56 2.59 -18.99 9.60
CA ASP A 56 2.60 -20.39 9.16
C ASP A 56 3.25 -21.20 10.29
N LYS A 57 2.44 -22.00 10.99
CA LYS A 57 2.94 -23.00 11.94
C LYS A 57 3.53 -24.13 11.11
N ASN A 58 4.84 -24.11 10.94
CA ASN A 58 5.62 -25.23 10.41
C ASN A 58 5.62 -26.40 11.40
#